data_AF-A0A8H9TYQ7-F1
#
_entry.id   AF-A0A8H9TYQ7-F1
#
_cell.length_a   1.000
_cell.length_b   1.000
_cell.length_c   1.000
_cell.angle_alpha   90.00
_cell.angle_beta   90.00
_cell.angle_gamma   90.00
#
_symmetry.space_group_name_H-M   'P 1'
#
loop_
_entity.id
_entity.type
_entity.pdbx_description
1 polymer ?
#
loop_
_entity_poly.entity_id
_entity_poly.type
_entity_poly.pdbx_seq_one_letter_code
_entity_poly.pdbx_strand_id
1 'polypeptide(L)'
;MTDVNERIEILEKTIDDLSLDLNASKVAIRVLSTVINSISGEPGLLERSYEQTKSSAPLVKFNHPAQEGYEEKLTERILNLLSVSEQGRN
;
A
#
# COMPACT_ATOMS: atom_id res chain seq x y z
N MET A 1 -12.68 -1.91 36.03
CA MET A 1 -12.04 -2.88 35.10
C MET A 1 -12.84 -3.07 33.82
N THR A 2 -14.16 -2.86 33.81
CA THR A 2 -15.03 -2.93 32.61
C THR A 2 -14.63 -1.96 31.50
N ASP A 3 -14.34 -0.70 31.83
CA ASP A 3 -13.92 0.34 30.87
C ASP A 3 -12.65 -0.03 30.07
N VAL A 4 -11.69 -0.70 30.71
CA VAL A 4 -10.46 -1.14 30.03
C VAL A 4 -10.75 -2.27 29.05
N ASN A 5 -11.62 -3.21 29.41
CA ASN A 5 -11.99 -4.32 28.55
C ASN A 5 -12.80 -3.85 27.34
N GLU A 6 -13.73 -2.90 27.53
CA GLU A 6 -14.48 -2.28 26.42
C GLU A 6 -13.54 -1.54 25.46
N ARG A 7 -12.54 -0.82 25.99
CA ARG A 7 -11.52 -0.16 25.16
C ARG A 7 -10.65 -1.15 24.39
N ILE A 8 -10.33 -2.31 24.98
CA ILE A 8 -9.60 -3.38 24.31
C ILE A 8 -10.44 -3.95 23.16
N GLU A 9 -11.71 -4.26 23.40
CA GLU A 9 -12.62 -4.80 22.39
C GLU A 9 -12.78 -3.83 21.19
N ILE A 10 -12.90 -2.53 21.46
CA ILE A 10 -12.96 -1.50 20.40
C ILE A 10 -11.65 -1.46 19.59
N LEU A 11 -10.49 -1.58 20.25
CA LEU A 11 -9.19 -1.58 19.58
C LEU A 11 -9.00 -2.83 18.73
N GLU A 12 -9.36 -4.01 19.25
CA GLU A 12 -9.32 -5.28 18.52
C GLU A 12 -10.18 -5.21 17.26
N LYS A 13 -11.42 -4.75 17.39
CA LYS A 13 -12.31 -4.55 16.24
C LYS A 13 -11.74 -3.57 15.22
N THR A 14 -11.17 -2.46 15.68
CA THR A 14 -10.55 -1.47 14.79
C THR A 14 -9.36 -2.07 14.04
N ILE A 15 -8.55 -2.89 14.71
CA ILE A 15 -7.41 -3.58 14.08
C ILE A 15 -7.89 -4.59 13.04
N ASP A 16 -8.96 -5.33 13.33
CA ASP A 16 -9.55 -6.29 12.39
C ASP A 16 -10.10 -5.60 11.14
N ASP A 17 -10.86 -4.51 11.32
CA ASP A 17 -11.40 -3.71 10.22
C ASP A 17 -10.27 -3.11 9.36
N LEU A 18 -9.23 -2.53 9.98
CA LEU A 18 -8.07 -2.00 9.27
C LEU A 18 -7.28 -3.09 8.53
N SER A 19 -7.20 -4.29 9.10
CA SER A 19 -6.53 -5.43 8.48
C SER A 19 -7.30 -5.93 7.25
N LEU A 20 -8.65 -5.94 7.33
CA LEU A 20 -9.51 -6.29 6.20
C LEU A 20 -9.39 -5.27 5.08
N ASP A 21 -9.47 -3.98 5.40
CA ASP A 21 -9.33 -2.89 4.42
C ASP A 21 -7.96 -2.89 3.74
N LEU A 22 -6.89 -3.17 4.51
CA LEU A 22 -5.55 -3.32 3.96
C LEU A 22 -5.48 -4.48 2.98
N ASN A 23 -6.06 -5.64 3.32
CA ASN A 23 -6.08 -6.81 2.44
C ASN A 23 -6.90 -6.55 1.17
N ALA A 24 -8.09 -5.95 1.31
CA ALA A 24 -8.92 -5.55 0.18
C ALA A 24 -8.18 -4.58 -0.76
N SER A 25 -7.51 -3.58 -0.19
CA SER A 25 -6.72 -2.59 -0.94
C SER A 25 -5.57 -3.26 -1.70
N LYS A 26 -4.84 -4.20 -1.07
CA LYS A 26 -3.79 -4.97 -1.74
C LYS A 26 -4.31 -5.76 -2.94
N VAL A 27 -5.46 -6.41 -2.79
CA VAL A 27 -6.10 -7.17 -3.88
C VAL A 27 -6.54 -6.23 -5.01
N ALA A 28 -7.21 -5.12 -4.68
CA ALA A 28 -7.65 -4.13 -5.66
C ALA A 28 -6.47 -3.54 -6.45
N ILE A 29 -5.40 -3.13 -5.75
CA ILE A 29 -4.17 -2.62 -6.38
C ILE A 29 -3.57 -3.68 -7.30
N ARG A 30 -3.48 -4.94 -6.86
CA ARG A 30 -2.95 -6.02 -7.71
C ARG A 30 -3.76 -6.19 -9.00
N VAL A 31 -5.09 -6.26 -8.90
CA VAL A 31 -5.96 -6.40 -10.07
C VAL A 31 -5.79 -5.21 -11.02
N LEU A 32 -5.80 -3.99 -10.50
CA LEU A 32 -5.60 -2.78 -11.30
C LEU A 32 -4.20 -2.75 -11.94
N SER A 33 -3.16 -3.11 -11.20
CA SER A 33 -1.78 -3.19 -11.70
C SER A 33 -1.66 -4.20 -12.84
N THR A 34 -2.27 -5.39 -12.70
CA THR A 34 -2.32 -6.38 -13.77
C THR A 34 -3.03 -5.82 -15.00
N VAL A 35 -4.21 -5.22 -14.83
CA VAL A 35 -4.98 -4.63 -15.95
C VAL A 35 -4.17 -3.54 -16.66
N ILE A 36 -3.53 -2.65 -15.90
CA ILE A 36 -2.71 -1.57 -16.47
C ILE A 36 -1.50 -2.13 -17.21
N ASN A 37 -0.78 -3.09 -16.63
CA ASN A 37 0.37 -3.71 -17.27
C ASN A 37 -0.05 -4.48 -18.54
N SER A 38 -1.21 -5.14 -18.55
CA SER A 38 -1.76 -5.80 -19.74
C SER A 38 -2.17 -4.81 -20.83
N ILE A 39 -2.73 -3.64 -20.47
CA ILE A 39 -3.13 -2.59 -21.42
C ILE A 39 -1.92 -1.87 -21.99
N SER A 40 -0.92 -1.55 -21.15
CA SER A 40 0.28 -0.84 -21.57
C SER A 40 1.22 -1.72 -22.39
N GLY A 41 1.16 -3.04 -22.21
CA GLY A 41 2.14 -3.97 -22.77
C GLY A 41 3.53 -3.84 -22.14
N GLU A 42 3.67 -3.06 -21.06
CA GLU A 42 4.93 -2.78 -20.38
C GLU A 42 4.88 -3.24 -18.92
N PRO A 43 5.39 -4.44 -18.61
CA PRO A 43 5.59 -4.88 -17.23
C PRO A 43 6.46 -3.87 -16.46
N GLY A 44 6.06 -3.56 -15.22
CA GLY A 44 6.79 -2.62 -14.36
C GLY A 44 6.64 -1.14 -14.75
N LEU A 45 5.66 -0.80 -15.60
CA LEU A 45 5.33 0.60 -15.90
C LEU A 45 4.97 1.38 -14.61
N LEU A 46 4.10 0.81 -13.77
CA LEU A 46 3.60 1.48 -12.56
C LEU A 46 4.70 1.76 -11.53
N GLU A 47 5.63 0.82 -11.35
CA GLU A 47 6.78 0.98 -10.46
C GLU A 47 7.66 2.14 -10.94
N ARG A 48 8.05 2.13 -12.23
CA ARG A 48 8.86 3.20 -12.83
C ARG A 48 8.17 4.56 -12.76
N SER A 49 6.87 4.62 -13.04
CA SER A 49 6.09 5.86 -12.94
C SER A 49 6.04 6.40 -11.51
N TYR A 50 5.92 5.51 -10.52
CA TYR A 50 5.95 5.91 -9.11
C TYR A 50 7.31 6.48 -8.71
N GLU A 51 8.42 5.80 -9.07
CA GLU A 51 9.77 6.29 -8.80
C GLU A 51 10.07 7.64 -9.47
N GLN A 52 9.68 7.79 -10.74
CA GLN A 52 9.84 9.05 -11.48
C GLN A 52 9.06 10.19 -10.81
N THR A 53 7.83 9.92 -10.38
CA THR A 53 6.98 10.96 -9.76
C THR A 53 7.50 11.30 -8.37
N LYS A 54 7.93 10.32 -7.57
CA LYS A 54 8.58 10.54 -6.27
C LYS A 54 9.85 11.38 -6.40
N SER A 55 10.68 11.09 -7.40
CA SER A 55 11.91 11.84 -7.66
C SER A 55 11.65 13.29 -8.07
N SER A 56 10.45 13.57 -8.60
CA SER A 56 10.06 14.90 -9.09
C SER A 56 9.36 15.75 -8.02
N ALA A 57 8.60 15.13 -7.11
CA ALA A 57 7.95 15.80 -5.99
C ALA A 57 7.54 14.81 -4.88
N PRO A 58 7.43 15.26 -3.61
CA PRO A 58 6.85 14.45 -2.55
C PRO A 58 5.40 14.10 -2.88
N LEU A 59 5.14 12.81 -3.12
CA LEU A 59 3.82 12.27 -3.46
C LEU A 59 2.81 12.36 -2.31
N VAL A 60 3.30 12.46 -1.07
CA VAL A 60 2.48 12.57 0.14
C VAL A 60 3.01 13.74 0.97
N LYS A 61 2.17 14.75 1.21
CA LYS A 61 2.41 15.70 2.29
C LYS A 61 2.01 15.02 3.59
N PHE A 62 2.98 14.56 4.37
CA PHE A 62 2.70 14.09 5.72
C PHE A 62 2.23 15.27 6.57
N ASN A 63 0.95 15.31 6.91
CA ASN A 63 0.39 16.36 7.76
C ASN A 63 0.78 16.19 9.24
N HIS A 64 1.55 15.16 9.59
CA HIS A 64 1.87 14.75 10.96
C HIS A 64 3.37 14.43 11.04
N PRO A 65 4.05 14.59 12.20
CA PRO A 65 5.45 14.20 12.33
C PRO A 65 5.56 12.68 12.11
N ALA A 66 5.97 12.31 10.91
CA ALA A 66 6.26 10.94 10.58
C ALA A 66 7.47 10.50 11.41
N GLN A 67 7.42 9.28 11.96
CA GLN A 67 8.59 8.71 12.63
C GLN A 67 9.76 8.65 11.64
N GLU A 68 10.99 8.85 12.13
CA GLU A 68 12.20 8.69 11.31
C GLU A 68 12.18 7.31 10.62
N GLY A 69 12.44 7.26 9.31
CA GLY A 69 12.38 6.02 8.54
C GLY A 69 10.99 5.65 8.00
N TYR A 70 9.92 6.39 8.33
CA TYR A 70 8.56 6.05 7.92
C TYR A 70 8.34 6.23 6.42
N GLU A 71 8.91 7.28 5.83
CA GLU A 71 8.78 7.56 4.40
C GLU A 71 9.51 6.51 3.55
N GLU A 72 10.69 6.05 3.97
CA GLU A 72 11.39 4.94 3.30
C GLU A 72 10.58 3.65 3.38
N LYS A 73 10.06 3.30 4.56
CA LYS A 73 9.21 2.11 4.74
C LYS A 73 7.92 2.19 3.93
N LEU A 74 7.30 3.36 3.84
CA LEU A 74 6.11 3.57 3.03
C LEU A 74 6.43 3.38 1.55
N THR A 75 7.54 3.96 1.09
CA THR A 75 8.03 3.82 -0.29
C THR A 75 8.26 2.36 -0.64
N GLU A 76 8.99 1.62 0.19
CA GLU A 76 9.28 0.21 -0.01
C GLU A 76 7.98 -0.62 -0.11
N ARG A 77 7.02 -0.35 0.79
CA ARG A 77 5.71 -1.02 0.75
C ARG A 77 4.94 -0.71 -0.53
N ILE A 78 4.97 0.53 -1.02
CA ILE A 78 4.30 0.91 -2.27
C ILE A 78 4.95 0.23 -3.46
N LEU A 79 6.29 0.26 -3.57
CA LEU A 79 7.01 -0.40 -4.65
C LEU A 79 6.69 -1.92 -4.69
N ASN A 80 6.67 -2.58 -3.53
CA ASN A 80 6.28 -3.99 -3.42
C ASN A 80 4.83 -4.28 -3.86
N LEU A 81 3.92 -3.32 -3.78
CA LEU A 81 2.55 -3.46 -4.28
C LEU A 81 2.45 -3.24 -5.79
N LEU A 82 3.35 -2.43 -6.35
CA LEU A 82 3.36 -2.04 -7.77
C LEU A 82 4.25 -2.95 -8.63
N SER A 83 5.24 -3.62 -8.04
CA SER A 83 6.21 -4.50 -8.71
C SER A 83 5.64 -5.84 -9.21
N VAL A 84 4.31 -5.95 -9.35
CA VAL A 84 3.63 -7.13 -9.88
C VAL A 84 3.91 -7.26 -11.37
N SER A 85 5.06 -7.86 -11.66
CA SER A 85 5.33 -8.57 -12.91
C SER A 85 4.55 -9.89 -12.89
N GLU A 86 4.18 -10.38 -14.07
CA GLU A 86 3.41 -11.62 -14.29
C GLU A 86 4.14 -12.89 -13.80
N GLN A 87 4.39 -13.04 -12.50
CA GLN A 87 4.81 -14.32 -11.91
C GLN A 87 3.56 -15.13 -11.55
N GLY A 88 2.93 -15.69 -12.58
CA GLY A 88 1.70 -16.47 -12.42
C GLY A 88 1.17 -17.10 -13.72
N ARG A 89 2.04 -17.48 -14.65
CA ARG A 89 1.72 -18.46 -15.71
C ARG A 89 2.87 -19.47 -15.80
N ASN A 90 2.75 -20.54 -15.03
CA ASN A 90 3.33 -21.85 -15.32
C ASN A 90 2.19 -22.88 -15.21
#